data_AF-A0A3M2LV74-F1
#
_entry.id   AF-A0A3M2LV74-F1
#
_cell.length_a   1.000
_cell.length_b   1.000
_cell.length_c   1.000
_cell.angle_alpha   90.00
_cell.angle_beta   90.00
_cell.angle_gamma   90.00
#
_symmetry.space_group_name_H-M   'P 1'
#
loop_
_entity.id
_entity.type
_entity.pdbx_description
1 polymer ?
#
loop_
_entity_poly.entity_id
_entity_poly.type
_entity_poly.pdbx_seq_one_letter_code
_entity_poly.pdbx_strand_id
1 'polypeptide(L)' 'MRINVYRTKDGAYYGIDEQGREWGGFKPSMFTGWWDGYLPNGQHKEFFEPSGDPLRVAARLWGA' A
#
# COMPACT_ATOMS: atom_id res chain seq x y z
N MET A 1 -11.69 -5.68 -10.28
CA MET A 1 -10.62 -4.75 -10.70
C MET A 1 -9.34 -5.25 -10.06
N ARG A 2 -8.30 -5.59 -10.84
CA ARG A 2 -7.05 -6.10 -10.28
C ARG A 2 -6.07 -4.95 -10.07
N ILE A 3 -5.45 -4.90 -8.88
CA ILE A 3 -4.37 -3.96 -8.58
C ILE A 3 -3.07 -4.75 -8.47
N ASN A 4 -2.09 -4.38 -9.27
CA ASN A 4 -0.75 -4.94 -9.21
C ASN A 4 0.08 -4.12 -8.22
N VAL A 5 0.80 -4.82 -7.35
CA VAL A 5 1.67 -4.20 -6.35
C VAL A 5 3.10 -4.26 -6.86
N TYR A 6 3.76 -3.11 -6.93
CA TYR A 6 5.20 -3.03 -7.20
C TYR A 6 5.92 -2.37 -6.04
N ARG A 7 7.16 -2.83 -5.81
CA ARG A 7 8.04 -2.31 -4.77
C ARG A 7 9.08 -1.41 -5.40
N THR A 8 9.26 -0.22 -4.83
CA THR A 8 10.31 0.73 -5.21
C THR A 8 11.62 0.44 -4.47
N LYS A 9 12.74 1.01 -4.95
CA LYS A 9 14.08 0.77 -4.38
C LYS A 9 14.22 1.24 -2.93
N ASP A 10 13.48 2.28 -2.56
CA ASP A 10 13.39 2.83 -1.20
C ASP A 10 12.46 2.02 -0.29
N GLY A 11 11.84 0.95 -0.79
CA GLY A 11 11.03 0.03 0.01
C GLY A 11 9.56 0.43 0.18
N ALA A 12 9.10 1.46 -0.52
CA ALA A 12 7.68 1.75 -0.65
C ALA A 12 7.00 0.78 -1.64
N TYR A 13 5.69 0.65 -1.52
CA TYR A 13 4.84 -0.18 -2.36
C TYR A 13 3.77 0.69 -2.97
N TYR A 14 3.43 0.43 -4.23
CA TYR A 14 2.44 1.21 -4.96
C TYR A 14 1.50 0.28 -5.72
N GLY A 15 0.25 0.70 -5.81
CA GLY A 15 -0.79 -0.02 -6.52
C GLY A 15 -1.02 0.61 -7.89
N ILE A 16 -0.93 -0.18 -8.95
CA ILE A 16 -1.32 0.23 -10.31
C ILE A 16 -2.40 -0.72 -10.82
N ASP A 17 -3.47 -0.15 -11.36
CA ASP A 17 -4.52 -0.94 -12.02
C ASP A 17 -4.13 -1.37 -13.45
N GLU A 18 -4.95 -2.20 -14.07
CA GLU A 18 -4.70 -2.74 -15.42
C GLU A 18 -4.67 -1.67 -16.52
N GLN A 19 -5.14 -0.44 -16.22
CA GLN A 19 -5.11 0.70 -17.14
C GLN A 19 -3.88 1.59 -16.90
N GLY A 20 -3.00 1.23 -15.98
CA GLY A 20 -1.83 2.03 -15.62
C GLY A 20 -2.11 3.18 -14.67
N ARG A 21 -3.30 3.25 -14.05
CA ARG A 21 -3.63 4.31 -13.10
C ARG A 21 -3.09 3.97 -11.72
N GLU A 22 -2.47 4.96 -11.07
CA GLU A 22 -1.97 4.84 -9.70
C GLU A 22 -3.11 4.89 -8.69
N TRP A 23 -3.14 3.90 -7.80
CA TRP A 23 -4.09 3.75 -6.70
C TRP A 23 -3.48 4.13 -5.34
N GLY A 24 -2.39 4.89 -5.39
CA GLY A 24 -1.61 5.30 -4.23
C GLY A 24 -0.57 4.25 -3.82
N GLY A 25 -0.15 4.29 -2.56
CA GLY A 25 0.92 3.43 -2.08
C GLY A 25 0.98 3.31 -0.58
N PHE A 26 1.86 2.45 -0.10
CA PHE A 26 2.07 2.22 1.32
C PHE A 26 3.53 1.89 1.63
N LYS A 27 3.97 2.20 2.84
CA LYS A 27 5.32 1.93 3.31
C LYS A 27 5.34 1.61 4.80
N PRO A 28 6.36 0.93 5.32
CA PRO A 28 6.52 0.78 6.76
C PRO A 28 6.64 2.15 7.42
N SER A 29 5.90 2.38 8.49
CA SER A 29 6.02 3.58 9.31
C SER A 29 7.36 3.56 10.05
N MET A 30 8.04 4.71 10.08
CA MET A 30 9.29 4.87 10.82
C MET A 30 9.08 5.05 12.33
N PHE A 31 7.84 5.20 12.80
CA PHE A 31 7.53 5.59 14.18
C PHE A 31 6.66 4.59 14.93
N THR A 32 5.69 3.97 14.26
CA THR A 32 4.67 3.14 14.92
C THR A 32 4.89 1.64 14.74
N GLY A 33 5.78 1.25 13.82
CA GLY A 33 5.92 -0.15 13.39
C GLY A 33 4.71 -0.66 12.59
N TRP A 34 3.78 0.22 12.25
CA TRP A 34 2.63 -0.06 11.39
C TRP A 34 2.97 0.28 9.93
N TRP A 35 1.98 0.27 9.06
CA TRP A 35 2.11 0.65 7.66
C TRP A 35 1.38 1.97 7.39
N ASP A 36 2.08 2.94 6.81
CA ASP A 36 1.49 4.17 6.29
C ASP A 36 0.95 3.94 4.88
N GLY A 37 -0.36 4.05 4.70
CA GLY A 37 -1.04 3.99 3.41
C GLY A 37 -1.51 5.36 2.94
N TYR A 38 -1.34 5.63 1.65
CA TYR A 38 -1.69 6.87 0.97
C TYR A 38 -2.62 6.52 -0.18
N LEU A 39 -3.86 7.01 -0.13
CA LEU A 39 -4.91 6.74 -1.10
C LEU A 39 -4.94 7.80 -2.22
N PRO A 40 -5.56 7.52 -3.38
CA PRO A 40 -5.61 8.46 -4.52
C PRO A 40 -6.29 9.79 -4.21
N ASN A 41 -7.18 9.80 -3.22
CA ASN A 41 -7.88 11.00 -2.73
C ASN A 41 -7.04 11.83 -1.75
N GLY A 42 -5.76 11.49 -1.56
CA GLY A 42 -4.85 12.17 -0.62
C GLY A 42 -5.04 11.76 0.84
N GLN A 43 -5.93 10.81 1.14
CA GLN A 43 -6.10 10.33 2.52
C GLN A 43 -4.91 9.48 2.94
N HIS A 44 -4.43 9.74 4.16
CA HIS A 44 -3.51 8.88 4.87
C HIS A 44 -4.27 7.96 5.83
N LYS A 45 -3.84 6.71 5.91
CA LYS A 45 -4.35 5.70 6.83
C LYS A 45 -3.21 4.85 7.34
N GLU A 46 -3.19 4.55 8.64
CA GLU A 46 -2.28 3.56 9.18
C GLU A 46 -2.94 2.18 9.25
N PHE A 47 -2.15 1.13 8.98
CA PHE A 47 -2.59 -0.26 9.02
C PHE A 47 -1.64 -1.10 9.86
N PHE A 48 -2.19 -1.79 10.85
CA PHE A 48 -1.47 -2.82 11.58
C PHE A 48 -1.61 -4.17 10.88
N GLU A 49 -0.53 -4.72 10.32
CA GLU A 49 -0.47 -6.09 9.81
C GLU A 49 0.58 -6.90 10.57
N PRO A 50 0.18 -7.83 11.46
CA PRO A 50 1.09 -8.54 12.35
C PRO A 50 2.08 -9.45 11.62
N SER A 51 1.77 -9.91 10.40
CA SER A 51 2.74 -10.71 9.63
C SER A 51 3.81 -9.88 8.93
N GLY A 52 3.65 -8.56 8.86
CA GLY A 52 4.51 -7.68 8.07
C GLY A 52 4.47 -7.94 6.56
N ASP A 53 3.46 -8.67 6.07
CA ASP A 53 3.36 -9.04 4.66
C ASP A 53 2.74 -7.88 3.85
N PRO A 54 3.49 -7.26 2.91
CA PRO A 54 2.99 -6.16 2.11
C PRO A 54 1.79 -6.54 1.24
N LEU A 55 1.64 -7.80 0.84
CA LEU A 55 0.48 -8.23 0.05
C LEU A 55 -0.81 -8.21 0.86
N ARG A 56 -0.75 -8.51 2.15
CA ARG A 56 -1.91 -8.40 3.05
C ARG A 56 -2.29 -6.94 3.32
N VAL A 57 -1.31 -6.06 3.42
CA VAL A 57 -1.54 -4.62 3.53
C VAL A 57 -2.24 -4.09 2.27
N ALA A 58 -1.75 -4.48 1.08
CA ALA A 58 -2.39 -4.16 -0.20
C ALA A 58 -3.83 -4.67 -0.30
N ALA A 59 -4.08 -5.93 0.11
CA ALA A 59 -5.42 -6.51 0.12
C ALA A 59 -6.38 -5.72 1.04
N ARG A 60 -5.92 -5.22 2.19
CA ARG A 60 -6.73 -4.38 3.08
C ARG A 60 -6.96 -2.96 2.54
N LEU A 61 -5.96 -2.39 1.87
CA LEU A 61 -6.05 -1.05 1.28
C LEU A 61 -7.03 -1.00 0.11
N TRP A 62 -7.05 -2.05 -0.72
CA TRP A 62 -7.73 -2.00 -2.02
C TRP A 62 -8.73 -3.13 -2.28
N GLY A 63 -8.86 -4.11 -1.39
CA GLY A 63 -9.83 -5.23 -1.54
C GLY A 63 -9.47 -6.21 -2.66
N ALA A 64 -8.19 -6.34 -2.98
CA ALA A 64 -7.67 -7.25 -4.01
C ALA A 64 -7.58 -8.71 -3.52
#